data_AF-A0AB39BKR3-F1
#
_entry.id   AF-A0AB39BKR3-F1
#
_cell.length_a   1.000
_cell.length_b   1.000
_cell.length_c   1.000
_cell.angle_alpha   90.00
_cell.angle_beta   90.00
_cell.angle_gamma   90.00
#
_symmetry.space_group_name_H-M   'P 1'
#
loop_
_entity.id
_entity.type
_entity.pdbx_description
1 polymer ?
#
loop_
_entity_poly.entity_id
_entity_poly.type
_entity_poly.pdbx_seq_one_letter_code
_entity_poly.pdbx_strand_id
1 'polypeptide(L)'
;MTISIDRPDTSAAAPSSATTGSRVELRGIEKEFPGGHRGLDGIDLVIEPGEFVALLGPSGCGKTTALRVLAGLETATAGEVLVDGRDVSGVPARRRDIGMVFQSYSLFPHLTAQSNVEFGLRMRKVAPKERRERAAAALEMVGLGSMGSRYAHELSGGQQQRVALARALVTEPRVLLLDEPLSALDARVRVQLRDEIRRIQREFGITTVFVTHDQEEALAVADRVAVMRAGRIEQIGAPEVLYGRAATPFVAEFVGQTNRLAGVVSGGAVDLDGVRLPLIDETTPDGDVVAFVRPEDLGLSVSGEGLPVEVVATSFLGSYRRTSVALDDGTVVSVQHAAGFAPAVDDRLVLTFAGAPVAVERRAV
;
A
#
# COMPACT_ATOMS: atom_id res chain seq x y z
N MET A 1 -63.00 2.42 -15.79
CA MET A 1 -62.18 3.36 -16.57
C MET A 1 -60.93 3.62 -15.73
N THR A 2 -59.90 2.79 -15.93
CA THR A 2 -58.68 2.80 -15.12
C THR A 2 -57.52 2.81 -16.09
N ILE A 3 -56.78 3.92 -16.12
CA ILE A 3 -55.71 4.18 -17.07
C ILE A 3 -54.47 3.45 -16.56
N SER A 4 -54.03 2.45 -17.32
CA SER A 4 -52.76 1.74 -17.12
C SER A 4 -51.66 2.54 -17.81
N ILE A 5 -50.66 3.01 -17.06
CA ILE A 5 -49.51 3.74 -17.59
C ILE A 5 -48.41 2.72 -17.86
N ASP A 6 -48.20 2.46 -19.13
CA ASP A 6 -47.12 1.63 -19.68
C ASP A 6 -45.78 2.35 -19.46
N ARG A 7 -44.82 1.69 -18.79
CA ARG A 7 -43.45 2.21 -18.64
C ARG A 7 -42.59 1.59 -19.74
N PRO A 8 -41.87 2.38 -20.56
CA PRO A 8 -41.02 1.83 -21.60
C PRO A 8 -39.81 1.12 -20.99
N ASP A 9 -39.59 -0.11 -21.44
CA ASP A 9 -38.35 -0.88 -21.26
C ASP A 9 -37.18 -0.13 -21.92
N THR A 10 -36.42 0.63 -21.14
CA THR A 10 -35.07 1.04 -21.52
C THR A 10 -34.07 0.03 -20.97
N SER A 11 -33.97 -1.10 -21.66
CA SER A 11 -32.78 -1.97 -21.57
C SER A 11 -31.61 -1.22 -22.19
N ALA A 12 -30.91 -0.44 -21.38
CA ALA A 12 -29.58 0.04 -21.73
C ALA A 12 -28.63 -1.16 -21.65
N ALA A 13 -28.09 -1.54 -22.80
CA ALA A 13 -27.14 -2.65 -22.92
C ALA A 13 -25.99 -2.47 -21.91
N ALA A 14 -25.84 -3.44 -21.02
CA ALA A 14 -24.67 -3.57 -20.17
C ALA A 14 -23.42 -3.75 -21.05
N PRO A 15 -22.27 -3.12 -20.75
CA PRO A 15 -21.05 -3.33 -21.50
C PRO A 15 -20.63 -4.81 -21.39
N SER A 16 -20.45 -5.45 -22.56
CA SER A 16 -20.13 -6.86 -22.68
C SER A 16 -18.63 -7.14 -22.50
N SER A 17 -18.34 -8.28 -21.86
CA SER A 17 -17.04 -8.88 -21.52
C SER A 17 -16.23 -8.14 -20.44
N ALA A 18 -16.21 -8.72 -19.23
CA ALA A 18 -15.29 -8.31 -18.18
C ALA A 18 -13.86 -8.46 -18.69
N THR A 19 -13.19 -7.33 -18.91
CA THR A 19 -11.77 -7.29 -19.24
C THR A 19 -11.00 -7.83 -18.04
N THR A 20 -10.62 -9.10 -18.07
CA THR A 20 -9.75 -9.68 -17.04
C THR A 20 -8.39 -8.97 -17.10
N GLY A 21 -7.87 -8.58 -15.93
CA GLY A 21 -6.54 -7.99 -15.80
C GLY A 21 -5.45 -8.84 -16.47
N SER A 22 -4.28 -8.25 -16.67
CA SER A 22 -3.12 -8.97 -17.21
C SER A 22 -2.23 -9.49 -16.09
N ARG A 23 -1.60 -10.65 -16.31
CA ARG A 23 -0.50 -11.09 -15.45
C ARG A 23 0.71 -10.21 -15.74
N VAL A 24 1.35 -9.67 -14.71
CA VAL A 24 2.54 -8.82 -14.82
C VAL A 24 3.71 -9.50 -14.14
N GLU A 25 4.87 -9.50 -14.79
CA GLU A 25 6.10 -10.05 -14.21
C GLU A 25 7.27 -9.07 -14.39
N LEU A 26 8.00 -8.83 -13.30
CA LEU A 26 9.33 -8.28 -13.30
C LEU A 26 10.28 -9.45 -13.03
N ARG A 27 11.24 -9.70 -13.92
CA ARG A 27 12.23 -10.78 -13.76
C ARG A 27 13.63 -10.19 -13.74
N GLY A 28 14.30 -10.30 -12.59
CA GLY A 28 15.66 -9.81 -12.38
C GLY A 28 15.87 -8.36 -12.79
N ILE A 29 14.89 -7.48 -12.54
CA ILE A 29 14.98 -6.08 -12.98
C ILE A 29 16.08 -5.36 -12.21
N GLU A 30 17.07 -4.88 -12.93
CA GLU A 30 18.12 -4.01 -12.42
C GLU A 30 18.02 -2.62 -13.05
N LYS A 31 18.33 -1.59 -12.27
CA LYS A 31 18.42 -0.22 -12.76
C LYS A 31 19.55 0.50 -12.07
N GLU A 32 20.57 0.81 -12.85
CA GLU A 32 21.69 1.65 -12.47
C GLU A 32 21.56 3.04 -13.11
N PHE A 33 21.72 4.08 -12.31
CA PHE A 33 21.76 5.47 -12.76
C PHE A 33 23.19 5.94 -12.97
N PRO A 34 23.42 7.00 -13.78
CA PRO A 34 24.74 7.60 -13.91
C PRO A 34 25.37 7.90 -12.55
N GLY A 35 26.65 7.55 -12.38
CA GLY A 35 27.36 7.68 -11.11
C GLY A 35 27.34 6.43 -10.22
N GLY A 36 26.85 5.28 -10.72
CA GLY A 36 26.93 3.99 -10.03
C GLY A 36 25.83 3.75 -9.00
N HIS A 37 24.82 4.63 -8.91
CA HIS A 37 23.70 4.44 -8.00
C HIS A 37 22.75 3.37 -8.54
N ARG A 38 22.71 2.21 -7.90
CA ARG A 38 21.73 1.15 -8.17
C ARG A 38 20.39 1.51 -7.52
N GLY A 39 19.45 1.94 -8.35
CA GLY A 39 18.07 2.22 -7.93
C GLY A 39 17.20 0.97 -7.84
N LEU A 40 17.52 -0.09 -8.59
CA LEU A 40 16.93 -1.43 -8.49
C LEU A 40 18.03 -2.47 -8.65
N ASP A 41 17.97 -3.54 -7.88
CA ASP A 41 19.05 -4.52 -7.72
C ASP A 41 18.50 -5.96 -7.76
N GLY A 42 17.88 -6.32 -8.89
CA GLY A 42 17.33 -7.65 -9.13
C GLY A 42 15.94 -7.82 -8.56
N ILE A 43 14.97 -7.03 -9.04
CA ILE A 43 13.56 -7.16 -8.63
C ILE A 43 12.90 -8.31 -9.38
N ASP A 44 12.45 -9.31 -8.62
CA ASP A 44 11.56 -10.37 -9.06
C ASP A 44 10.17 -10.17 -8.43
N LEU A 45 9.15 -9.99 -9.27
CA LEU A 45 7.78 -9.77 -8.84
C LEU A 45 6.80 -10.34 -9.86
N VAL A 46 5.89 -11.19 -9.39
CA VAL A 46 4.76 -11.70 -10.18
C VAL A 46 3.49 -11.11 -9.61
N ILE A 47 2.62 -10.56 -10.46
CA ILE A 47 1.32 -10.00 -10.10
C ILE A 47 0.27 -10.71 -10.93
N GLU A 48 -0.69 -11.34 -10.27
CA GLU A 48 -1.72 -12.14 -10.91
C GLU A 48 -2.82 -11.25 -11.54
N PRO A 49 -3.54 -11.75 -12.56
CA PRO A 49 -4.65 -11.02 -13.17
C PRO A 49 -5.68 -10.54 -12.14
N GLY A 50 -5.98 -9.23 -12.14
CA GLY A 50 -6.95 -8.62 -11.23
C GLY A 50 -6.47 -8.51 -9.78
N GLU A 51 -5.19 -8.76 -9.51
CA GLU A 51 -4.59 -8.57 -8.20
C GLU A 51 -4.26 -7.09 -7.95
N PHE A 52 -4.40 -6.65 -6.69
CA PHE A 52 -3.91 -5.37 -6.22
C PHE A 52 -2.62 -5.57 -5.40
N VAL A 53 -1.49 -5.15 -5.95
CA VAL A 53 -0.19 -5.19 -5.25
C VAL A 53 0.26 -3.78 -4.88
N ALA A 54 0.62 -3.57 -3.61
CA ALA A 54 1.26 -2.33 -3.18
C ALA A 54 2.77 -2.48 -3.09
N LEU A 55 3.53 -1.51 -3.60
CA LEU A 55 4.96 -1.36 -3.33
C LEU A 55 5.11 -0.39 -2.16
N LEU A 56 5.72 -0.85 -1.08
CA LEU A 56 5.86 -0.13 0.19
C LEU A 56 7.33 -0.10 0.60
N GLY A 57 7.79 0.99 1.22
CA GLY A 57 9.18 1.10 1.69
C GLY A 57 9.62 2.54 1.89
N PRO A 58 10.84 2.78 2.43
CA PRO A 58 11.37 4.12 2.67
C PRO A 58 11.51 4.96 1.38
N SER A 59 11.63 6.27 1.54
CA SER A 59 11.99 7.16 0.42
C SER A 59 13.30 6.72 -0.22
N GLY A 60 13.36 6.70 -1.55
CA GLY A 60 14.57 6.31 -2.29
C GLY A 60 14.83 4.80 -2.39
N CYS A 61 13.97 3.92 -1.88
CA CYS A 61 14.20 2.46 -1.96
C CYS A 61 13.93 1.84 -3.35
N GLY A 62 13.47 2.61 -4.33
CA GLY A 62 13.29 2.16 -5.71
C GLY A 62 11.83 1.97 -6.18
N LYS A 63 10.81 2.15 -5.33
CA LYS A 63 9.38 1.92 -5.69
C LYS A 63 8.95 2.62 -6.99
N THR A 64 9.12 3.94 -7.06
CA THR A 64 8.77 4.75 -8.23
C THR A 64 9.62 4.36 -9.45
N THR A 65 10.88 3.98 -9.25
CA THR A 65 11.73 3.47 -10.33
C THR A 65 11.18 2.15 -10.90
N ALA A 66 10.80 1.20 -10.04
CA ALA A 66 10.19 -0.06 -10.46
C ALA A 66 8.88 0.18 -11.21
N LEU A 67 8.03 1.07 -10.69
CA LEU A 67 6.77 1.45 -11.36
C LEU A 67 7.01 2.09 -12.73
N ARG A 68 8.01 2.97 -12.86
CA ARG A 68 8.37 3.63 -14.13
C ARG A 68 8.99 2.66 -15.15
N VAL A 69 9.77 1.68 -14.68
CA VAL A 69 10.26 0.58 -15.51
C VAL A 69 9.10 -0.26 -16.05
N LEU A 70 8.15 -0.63 -15.18
CA LEU A 70 6.94 -1.35 -15.59
C LEU A 70 6.09 -0.53 -16.58
N ALA A 71 5.95 0.77 -16.36
CA ALA A 71 5.23 1.68 -17.25
C ALA A 71 5.91 1.88 -18.62
N GLY A 72 7.21 1.60 -18.74
CA GLY A 72 8.02 1.91 -19.93
C GLY A 72 8.39 3.38 -20.05
N LEU A 73 8.45 4.08 -18.90
CA LEU A 73 8.93 5.46 -18.77
C LEU A 73 10.39 5.54 -18.36
N GLU A 74 10.94 4.43 -17.86
CA GLU A 74 12.35 4.25 -17.55
C GLU A 74 12.80 2.91 -18.15
N THR A 75 13.99 2.88 -18.75
CA THR A 75 14.55 1.63 -19.30
C THR A 75 15.38 0.93 -18.23
N ALA A 76 15.08 -0.34 -17.95
CA ALA A 76 15.91 -1.15 -17.05
C ALA A 76 17.33 -1.33 -17.62
N THR A 77 18.32 -1.46 -16.74
CA THR A 77 19.69 -1.80 -17.12
C THR A 77 19.80 -3.28 -17.47
N ALA A 78 19.08 -4.15 -16.76
CA ALA A 78 18.98 -5.58 -17.03
C ALA A 78 17.62 -6.13 -16.57
N GLY A 79 17.33 -7.36 -16.96
CA GLY A 79 16.06 -8.05 -16.65
C GLY A 79 14.96 -7.80 -17.68
N GLU A 80 13.80 -8.41 -17.43
CA GLU A 80 12.67 -8.42 -18.35
C GLU A 80 11.36 -8.03 -17.64
N VAL A 81 10.53 -7.24 -18.33
CA VAL A 81 9.16 -6.93 -17.95
C VAL A 81 8.22 -7.71 -18.85
N LEU A 82 7.42 -8.63 -18.30
CA LEU A 82 6.43 -9.38 -19.07
C LEU A 82 5.00 -8.98 -18.71
N VAL A 83 4.15 -8.91 -19.73
CA VAL A 83 2.70 -8.74 -19.60
C VAL A 83 2.02 -9.86 -20.37
N ASP A 84 1.25 -10.70 -19.68
CA ASP A 84 0.67 -11.95 -20.21
C ASP A 84 1.71 -12.82 -20.94
N GLY A 85 2.90 -12.94 -20.34
CA GLY A 85 4.01 -13.72 -20.87
C GLY A 85 4.73 -13.11 -22.08
N ARG A 86 4.32 -11.91 -22.54
CA ARG A 86 5.01 -11.19 -23.62
C ARG A 86 6.00 -10.19 -23.02
N ASP A 87 7.25 -10.26 -23.45
CA ASP A 87 8.26 -9.26 -23.08
C ASP A 87 7.91 -7.89 -23.68
N VAL A 88 7.74 -6.90 -22.80
CA VAL A 88 7.45 -5.51 -23.14
C VAL A 88 8.60 -4.56 -22.78
N SER A 89 9.77 -5.07 -22.39
CA SER A 89 10.92 -4.27 -21.91
C SER A 89 11.34 -3.19 -22.91
N GLY A 90 11.38 -3.52 -24.20
CA GLY A 90 11.68 -2.58 -25.29
C GLY A 90 10.48 -1.80 -25.83
N VAL A 91 9.26 -2.06 -25.34
CA VAL A 91 8.04 -1.41 -25.80
C VAL A 91 7.90 -0.06 -25.10
N PRO A 92 7.72 1.07 -25.81
CA PRO A 92 7.53 2.37 -25.18
C PRO A 92 6.17 2.45 -24.47
N ALA A 93 6.07 3.24 -23.39
CA ALA A 93 4.86 3.38 -22.56
C ALA A 93 3.54 3.49 -23.35
N ARG A 94 3.50 4.35 -24.38
CA ARG A 94 2.29 4.57 -25.21
C ARG A 94 1.78 3.33 -25.95
N ARG A 95 2.57 2.26 -26.04
CA ARG A 95 2.23 1.00 -26.72
C ARG A 95 2.09 -0.18 -25.73
N ARG A 96 2.27 0.03 -24.43
CA ARG A 96 2.16 -1.04 -23.42
C ARG A 96 0.74 -1.34 -22.97
N ASP A 97 -0.23 -0.50 -23.35
CA ASP A 97 -1.65 -0.63 -22.95
C ASP A 97 -1.86 -0.66 -21.42
N ILE A 98 -1.08 0.18 -20.72
CA ILE A 98 -1.11 0.34 -19.27
C ILE A 98 -1.67 1.72 -18.94
N GLY A 99 -2.62 1.78 -18.00
CA GLY A 99 -3.10 3.04 -17.42
C GLY A 99 -2.17 3.49 -16.30
N MET A 100 -1.86 4.79 -16.23
CA MET A 100 -0.99 5.33 -15.17
C MET A 100 -1.57 6.61 -14.58
N VAL A 101 -1.53 6.70 -13.24
CA VAL A 101 -1.83 7.90 -12.47
C VAL A 101 -0.55 8.34 -11.76
N PHE A 102 -0.12 9.57 -12.03
CA PHE A 102 1.10 10.15 -11.47
C PHE A 102 0.82 10.90 -10.16
N GLN A 103 1.85 11.03 -9.32
CA GLN A 103 1.81 11.78 -8.07
C GLN A 103 1.33 13.22 -8.23
N SER A 104 1.77 13.93 -9.29
CA SER A 104 1.41 15.33 -9.53
C SER A 104 0.06 15.53 -10.25
N TYR A 105 -0.76 14.49 -10.38
CA TYR A 105 -2.02 14.37 -11.15
C TYR A 105 -1.86 14.66 -12.67
N SER A 106 -0.95 15.56 -13.04
CA SER A 106 -0.54 15.98 -14.37
C SER A 106 -1.75 16.23 -15.28
N LEU A 107 -2.78 16.88 -14.75
CA LEU A 107 -3.91 17.34 -15.55
C LEU A 107 -3.45 18.46 -16.48
N PHE A 108 -3.98 18.49 -17.68
CA PHE A 108 -3.76 19.59 -18.60
C PHE A 108 -4.58 20.80 -18.11
N PRO A 109 -3.93 21.88 -17.65
CA PRO A 109 -4.62 22.96 -16.93
C PRO A 109 -5.55 23.78 -17.83
N HIS A 110 -5.30 23.75 -19.14
CA HIS A 110 -6.07 24.43 -20.18
C HIS A 110 -7.25 23.59 -20.71
N LEU A 111 -7.45 22.37 -20.19
CA LEU A 111 -8.53 21.48 -20.58
C LEU A 111 -9.54 21.35 -19.43
N THR A 112 -10.81 21.18 -19.78
CA THR A 112 -11.86 20.79 -18.82
C THR A 112 -11.63 19.38 -18.29
N ALA A 113 -12.32 18.99 -17.22
CA ALA A 113 -12.29 17.64 -16.68
C ALA A 113 -12.65 16.60 -17.77
N GLN A 114 -13.72 16.85 -18.51
CA GLN A 114 -14.12 15.97 -19.62
C GLN A 114 -13.05 15.91 -20.72
N SER A 115 -12.47 17.05 -21.09
CA SER A 115 -11.41 17.10 -22.12
C SER A 115 -10.12 16.41 -21.65
N ASN A 116 -9.81 16.46 -20.36
CA ASN A 116 -8.71 15.71 -19.75
C ASN A 116 -8.93 14.21 -19.90
N VAL A 117 -10.14 13.73 -19.57
CA VAL A 117 -10.50 12.32 -19.68
C VAL A 117 -10.52 11.86 -21.16
N GLU A 118 -11.06 12.67 -22.07
CA GLU A 118 -11.08 12.36 -23.52
C GLU A 118 -9.69 12.21 -24.15
N PHE A 119 -8.63 12.73 -23.53
CA PHE A 119 -7.30 12.84 -24.14
C PHE A 119 -6.75 11.50 -24.64
N GLY A 120 -6.80 10.44 -23.82
CA GLY A 120 -6.31 9.11 -24.20
C GLY A 120 -7.06 8.52 -25.39
N LEU A 121 -8.39 8.65 -25.40
CA LEU A 121 -9.25 8.21 -26.50
C LEU A 121 -8.98 9.00 -27.79
N ARG A 122 -8.71 10.30 -27.68
CA ARG A 122 -8.33 11.15 -28.81
C ARG A 122 -7.02 10.68 -29.44
N MET A 123 -6.03 10.29 -28.64
CA MET A 123 -4.76 9.73 -29.14
C MET A 123 -4.96 8.37 -29.83
N ARG A 124 -5.94 7.58 -29.37
CA ARG A 124 -6.39 6.33 -30.02
C ARG A 124 -7.31 6.57 -31.23
N LYS A 125 -7.55 7.83 -31.63
CA LYS A 125 -8.41 8.23 -32.76
C LYS A 125 -9.87 7.77 -32.64
N VAL A 126 -10.38 7.61 -31.42
CA VAL A 126 -11.78 7.29 -31.15
C VAL A 126 -12.70 8.43 -31.61
N ALA A 127 -13.85 8.07 -32.18
CA ALA A 127 -14.80 9.02 -32.76
C ALA A 127 -15.29 10.06 -31.72
N PRO A 128 -15.55 11.32 -32.12
CA PRO A 128 -15.94 12.39 -31.19
C PRO A 128 -17.14 12.11 -30.31
N LYS A 129 -18.16 11.43 -30.84
CA LYS A 129 -19.36 11.09 -30.09
C LYS A 129 -19.05 10.04 -29.01
N GLU A 130 -18.45 8.92 -29.43
CA GLU A 130 -18.10 7.81 -28.54
C GLU A 130 -17.14 8.25 -27.42
N ARG A 131 -16.11 9.06 -27.74
CA ARG A 131 -15.18 9.50 -26.69
C ARG A 131 -15.83 10.40 -25.64
N ARG A 132 -16.82 11.23 -26.02
CA ARG A 132 -17.56 12.08 -25.08
C ARG A 132 -18.42 11.22 -24.15
N GLU A 133 -19.10 10.23 -24.70
CA GLU A 133 -19.94 9.29 -23.94
C GLU A 133 -19.09 8.47 -22.94
N ARG A 134 -17.97 7.91 -23.39
CA ARG A 134 -17.03 7.18 -22.53
C ARG A 134 -16.40 8.06 -21.45
N ALA A 135 -16.00 9.28 -21.80
CA ALA A 135 -15.44 10.22 -20.84
C ALA A 135 -16.46 10.65 -19.78
N ALA A 136 -17.72 10.88 -20.16
CA ALA A 136 -18.79 11.17 -19.22
C ALA A 136 -19.05 9.99 -18.27
N ALA A 137 -19.12 8.76 -18.80
CA ALA A 137 -19.28 7.55 -17.99
C ALA A 137 -18.10 7.34 -17.01
N ALA A 138 -16.86 7.60 -17.45
CA ALA A 138 -15.69 7.53 -16.57
C ALA A 138 -15.69 8.60 -15.47
N LEU A 139 -16.22 9.81 -15.74
CA LEU A 139 -16.40 10.84 -14.73
C LEU A 139 -17.50 10.46 -13.72
N GLU A 140 -18.61 9.88 -14.18
CA GLU A 140 -19.66 9.36 -13.29
C GLU A 140 -19.12 8.27 -12.36
N MET A 141 -18.30 7.34 -12.89
CA MET A 141 -17.69 6.25 -12.13
C MET A 141 -16.86 6.72 -10.94
N VAL A 142 -16.22 7.90 -11.05
CA VAL A 142 -15.43 8.51 -9.96
C VAL A 142 -16.22 9.56 -9.17
N GLY A 143 -17.53 9.67 -9.40
CA GLY A 143 -18.43 10.60 -8.71
C GLY A 143 -18.28 12.07 -9.11
N LEU A 144 -17.87 12.35 -10.36
CA LEU A 144 -17.64 13.69 -10.92
C LEU A 144 -18.52 14.02 -12.13
N GLY A 145 -19.62 13.31 -12.34
CA GLY A 145 -20.52 13.49 -13.50
C GLY A 145 -20.91 14.93 -13.80
N SER A 146 -21.30 15.69 -12.77
CA SER A 146 -21.73 17.09 -12.89
C SER A 146 -20.59 18.10 -13.06
N MET A 147 -19.33 17.66 -13.03
CA MET A 147 -18.14 18.52 -13.02
C MET A 147 -17.37 18.52 -14.35
N GLY A 148 -17.86 17.84 -15.39
CA GLY A 148 -17.16 17.66 -16.67
C GLY A 148 -16.75 18.97 -17.37
N SER A 149 -17.48 20.06 -17.17
CA SER A 149 -17.21 21.38 -17.76
C SER A 149 -16.15 22.20 -17.02
N ARG A 150 -15.78 21.83 -15.79
CA ARG A 150 -14.82 22.57 -14.98
C ARG A 150 -13.39 22.36 -15.46
N TYR A 151 -12.57 23.40 -15.40
CA TYR A 151 -11.13 23.33 -15.62
C TYR A 151 -10.40 22.81 -14.38
N ALA A 152 -9.17 22.33 -14.55
CA ALA A 152 -8.39 21.75 -13.46
C ALA A 152 -8.22 22.69 -12.24
N HIS A 153 -8.07 23.99 -12.47
CA HIS A 153 -7.92 25.00 -11.42
C HIS A 153 -9.22 25.30 -10.64
N GLU A 154 -10.38 24.88 -11.16
CA GLU A 154 -11.69 25.02 -10.51
C GLU A 154 -12.07 23.79 -9.66
N LEU A 155 -11.17 22.81 -9.59
CA LEU A 155 -11.34 21.54 -8.87
C LEU A 155 -10.40 21.51 -7.66
N SER A 156 -10.90 20.99 -6.53
CA SER A 156 -10.07 20.64 -5.37
C SER A 156 -9.06 19.54 -5.71
N GLY A 157 -8.00 19.40 -4.91
CA GLY A 157 -6.97 18.37 -5.13
C GLY A 157 -7.54 16.95 -5.24
N GLY A 158 -8.48 16.58 -4.37
CA GLY A 158 -9.16 15.28 -4.44
C GLY A 158 -10.00 15.09 -5.70
N GLN A 159 -10.66 16.15 -6.18
CA GLN A 159 -11.40 16.12 -7.44
C GLN A 159 -10.44 16.01 -8.64
N GLN A 160 -9.33 16.76 -8.66
CA GLN A 160 -8.31 16.64 -9.70
C GLN A 160 -7.77 15.21 -9.77
N GLN A 161 -7.56 14.59 -8.61
CA GLN A 161 -7.08 13.22 -8.58
C GLN A 161 -8.09 12.21 -9.13
N ARG A 162 -9.37 12.37 -8.81
CA ARG A 162 -10.44 11.57 -9.41
C ARG A 162 -10.54 11.77 -10.92
N VAL A 163 -10.33 12.99 -11.43
CA VAL A 163 -10.22 13.23 -12.89
C VAL A 163 -9.02 12.49 -13.48
N ALA A 164 -7.86 12.48 -12.80
CA ALA A 164 -6.68 11.76 -13.26
C ALA A 164 -6.92 10.24 -13.31
N LEU A 165 -7.62 9.69 -12.31
CA LEU A 165 -8.05 8.30 -12.28
C LEU A 165 -9.03 7.98 -13.43
N ALA A 166 -10.07 8.78 -13.62
CA ALA A 166 -11.01 8.63 -14.73
C ALA A 166 -10.29 8.67 -16.10
N ARG A 167 -9.30 9.56 -16.25
CA ARG A 167 -8.48 9.66 -17.47
C ARG A 167 -7.65 8.40 -17.74
N ALA A 168 -7.17 7.72 -16.70
CA ALA A 168 -6.47 6.44 -16.86
C ALA A 168 -7.46 5.31 -17.22
N LEU A 169 -8.60 5.25 -16.54
CA LEU A 169 -9.60 4.18 -16.67
C LEU A 169 -10.41 4.23 -17.96
N VAL A 170 -10.63 5.40 -18.55
CA VAL A 170 -11.45 5.56 -19.76
C VAL A 170 -10.94 4.73 -20.96
N THR A 171 -9.65 4.38 -20.94
CA THR A 171 -9.03 3.53 -21.97
C THR A 171 -9.22 2.03 -21.74
N GLU A 172 -9.92 1.66 -20.66
CA GLU A 172 -10.15 0.28 -20.20
C GLU A 172 -8.84 -0.53 -20.10
N PRO A 173 -7.84 -0.05 -19.36
CA PRO A 173 -6.54 -0.71 -19.30
C PRO A 173 -6.62 -2.02 -18.51
N ARG A 174 -5.84 -3.02 -18.93
CA ARG A 174 -5.72 -4.31 -18.22
C ARG A 174 -4.79 -4.23 -17.00
N VAL A 175 -3.93 -3.21 -16.97
CA VAL A 175 -3.00 -2.91 -15.87
C VAL A 175 -3.12 -1.43 -15.51
N LEU A 176 -3.26 -1.13 -14.22
CA LEU A 176 -3.31 0.22 -13.67
C LEU A 176 -2.14 0.44 -12.71
N LEU A 177 -1.37 1.50 -12.97
CA LEU A 177 -0.22 1.91 -12.15
C LEU A 177 -0.54 3.21 -11.44
N LEU A 178 -0.34 3.23 -10.12
CA LEU A 178 -0.66 4.37 -9.27
C LEU A 178 0.58 4.78 -8.50
N ASP A 179 1.12 5.97 -8.78
CA ASP A 179 2.34 6.50 -8.15
C ASP A 179 2.00 7.53 -7.08
N GLU A 180 2.07 7.13 -5.80
CA GLU A 180 1.71 7.94 -4.62
C GLU A 180 0.40 8.76 -4.79
N PRO A 181 -0.70 8.12 -5.24
CA PRO A 181 -1.90 8.84 -5.67
C PRO A 181 -2.63 9.56 -4.54
N LEU A 182 -2.29 9.32 -3.27
CA LEU A 182 -3.01 9.86 -2.12
C LEU A 182 -2.17 10.84 -1.27
N SER A 183 -0.90 11.02 -1.62
CA SER A 183 0.11 11.73 -0.81
C SER A 183 -0.25 13.19 -0.49
N ALA A 184 -0.90 13.89 -1.41
CA ALA A 184 -1.24 15.32 -1.27
C ALA A 184 -2.67 15.58 -0.75
N LEU A 185 -3.36 14.56 -0.22
CA LEU A 185 -4.76 14.66 0.22
C LEU A 185 -4.86 14.69 1.76
N ASP A 186 -5.88 15.39 2.27
CA ASP A 186 -6.24 15.31 3.69
C ASP A 186 -6.73 13.90 4.07
N ALA A 187 -6.69 13.58 5.36
CA ALA A 187 -6.96 12.22 5.86
C ALA A 187 -8.34 11.68 5.47
N ARG A 188 -9.39 12.52 5.49
CA ARG A 188 -10.76 12.06 5.17
C ARG A 188 -10.90 11.78 3.68
N VAL A 189 -10.42 12.68 2.83
CA VAL A 189 -10.50 12.52 1.38
C VAL A 189 -9.60 11.36 0.92
N ARG A 190 -8.43 11.18 1.55
CA ARG A 190 -7.53 10.04 1.34
C ARG A 190 -8.22 8.70 1.54
N VAL A 191 -8.85 8.49 2.71
CA VAL A 191 -9.57 7.24 3.02
C VAL A 191 -10.68 6.99 2.00
N GLN A 192 -11.49 8.00 1.69
CA GLN A 192 -12.57 7.85 0.72
C GLN A 192 -12.04 7.48 -0.67
N LEU A 193 -10.96 8.12 -1.13
CA LEU A 193 -10.41 7.83 -2.46
C LEU A 193 -9.72 6.48 -2.52
N ARG A 194 -9.03 6.07 -1.45
CA ARG A 194 -8.44 4.75 -1.30
C ARG A 194 -9.49 3.65 -1.50
N ASP A 195 -10.61 3.75 -0.78
CA ASP A 195 -11.70 2.78 -0.84
C ASP A 195 -12.34 2.75 -2.23
N GLU A 196 -12.46 3.91 -2.88
CA GLU A 196 -12.97 4.05 -4.24
C GLU A 196 -12.05 3.40 -5.29
N ILE A 197 -10.73 3.59 -5.18
CA ILE A 197 -9.76 2.92 -6.05
C ILE A 197 -9.91 1.41 -5.93
N ARG A 198 -10.02 0.88 -4.71
CA ARG A 198 -10.19 -0.55 -4.47
C ARG A 198 -11.53 -1.07 -5.02
N ARG A 199 -12.61 -0.30 -4.88
CA ARG A 199 -13.93 -0.63 -5.44
C ARG A 199 -13.87 -0.76 -6.96
N ILE A 200 -13.35 0.27 -7.64
CA ILE A 200 -13.19 0.29 -9.10
C ILE A 200 -12.31 -0.87 -9.55
N GLN A 201 -11.16 -1.07 -8.89
CA GLN A 201 -10.24 -2.15 -9.23
C GLN A 201 -10.92 -3.53 -9.21
N ARG A 202 -11.73 -3.81 -8.17
CA ARG A 202 -12.49 -5.06 -8.05
C ARG A 202 -13.63 -5.17 -9.06
N GLU A 203 -14.36 -4.08 -9.29
CA GLU A 203 -15.48 -4.04 -10.25
C GLU A 203 -15.02 -4.38 -11.67
N PHE A 204 -13.86 -3.87 -12.07
CA PHE A 204 -13.31 -4.06 -13.42
C PHE A 204 -12.26 -5.18 -13.53
N GLY A 205 -11.87 -5.81 -12.41
CA GLY A 205 -10.86 -6.86 -12.40
C GLY A 205 -9.49 -6.43 -12.93
N ILE A 206 -9.13 -5.15 -12.74
CA ILE A 206 -7.90 -4.56 -13.29
C ILE A 206 -6.71 -4.97 -12.42
N THR A 207 -5.63 -5.46 -13.03
CA THR A 207 -4.38 -5.70 -12.30
C THR A 207 -3.77 -4.37 -11.89
N THR A 208 -3.52 -4.15 -10.61
CA THR A 208 -3.15 -2.83 -10.09
C THR A 208 -1.85 -2.87 -9.30
N VAL A 209 -0.96 -1.92 -9.59
CA VAL A 209 0.26 -1.67 -8.81
C VAL A 209 0.17 -0.30 -8.18
N PHE A 210 0.29 -0.24 -6.86
CA PHE A 210 0.12 0.97 -6.07
C PHE A 210 1.40 1.28 -5.30
N VAL A 211 2.04 2.41 -5.57
CA VAL A 211 3.20 2.87 -4.82
C VAL A 211 2.74 3.82 -3.72
N THR A 212 3.17 3.55 -2.49
CA THR A 212 2.98 4.47 -1.37
C THR A 212 4.14 4.39 -0.38
N HIS A 213 4.28 5.42 0.44
CA HIS A 213 5.11 5.41 1.63
C HIS A 213 4.27 5.24 2.91
N ASP A 214 2.94 5.31 2.81
CA ASP A 214 2.01 5.15 3.92
C ASP A 214 1.63 3.67 4.06
N GLN A 215 1.93 3.11 5.22
CA GLN A 215 1.71 1.70 5.51
C GLN A 215 0.23 1.39 5.71
N GLU A 216 -0.53 2.29 6.32
CA GLU A 216 -1.97 2.11 6.53
C GLU A 216 -2.71 2.05 5.19
N GLU A 217 -2.27 2.84 4.22
CA GLU A 217 -2.78 2.75 2.85
C GLU A 217 -2.52 1.37 2.25
N ALA A 218 -1.26 0.93 2.24
CA ALA A 218 -0.86 -0.34 1.62
C ALA A 218 -1.57 -1.54 2.26
N LEU A 219 -1.59 -1.61 3.59
CA LEU A 219 -2.18 -2.72 4.33
C LEU A 219 -3.72 -2.76 4.22
N ALA A 220 -4.38 -1.63 3.99
CA ALA A 220 -5.84 -1.57 3.94
C ALA A 220 -6.44 -2.00 2.59
N VAL A 221 -5.73 -1.85 1.47
CA VAL A 221 -6.30 -2.14 0.13
C VAL A 221 -5.66 -3.28 -0.61
N ALA A 222 -4.38 -3.56 -0.38
CA ALA A 222 -3.64 -4.49 -1.22
C ALA A 222 -3.99 -5.95 -0.91
N ASP A 223 -4.04 -6.79 -1.94
CA ASP A 223 -4.06 -8.24 -1.79
C ASP A 223 -2.69 -8.74 -1.31
N ARG A 224 -1.60 -8.15 -1.83
CA ARG A 224 -0.24 -8.33 -1.31
C ARG A 224 0.52 -7.00 -1.28
N VAL A 225 1.41 -6.87 -0.32
CA VAL A 225 2.34 -5.73 -0.24
C VAL A 225 3.76 -6.26 -0.45
N ALA A 226 4.52 -5.64 -1.35
CA ALA A 226 5.95 -5.87 -1.54
C ALA A 226 6.71 -4.78 -0.77
N VAL A 227 7.36 -5.17 0.33
CA VAL A 227 8.18 -4.28 1.13
C VAL A 227 9.57 -4.19 0.50
N MET A 228 9.99 -2.98 0.16
CA MET A 228 11.23 -2.70 -0.56
C MET A 228 12.24 -1.95 0.28
N ARG A 229 13.51 -2.35 0.15
CA ARG A 229 14.67 -1.69 0.75
C ARG A 229 15.84 -1.72 -0.22
N ALA A 230 16.54 -0.61 -0.36
CA ALA A 230 17.77 -0.51 -1.15
C ALA A 230 17.70 -1.17 -2.54
N GLY A 231 16.60 -0.97 -3.28
CA GLY A 231 16.42 -1.51 -4.63
C GLY A 231 16.03 -2.99 -4.70
N ARG A 232 15.70 -3.63 -3.57
CA ARG A 232 15.29 -5.04 -3.47
C ARG A 232 13.93 -5.18 -2.80
N ILE A 233 13.21 -6.28 -3.08
CA ILE A 233 12.05 -6.70 -2.29
C ILE A 233 12.57 -7.55 -1.13
N GLU A 234 12.30 -7.10 0.09
CA GLU A 234 12.66 -7.80 1.34
C GLU A 234 11.64 -8.90 1.65
N GLN A 235 10.36 -8.60 1.46
CA GLN A 235 9.27 -9.55 1.64
C GLN A 235 8.07 -9.13 0.79
N ILE A 236 7.35 -10.11 0.27
CA ILE A 236 6.03 -9.91 -0.35
C ILE A 236 5.04 -10.91 0.23
N GLY A 237 3.86 -10.43 0.59
CA GLY A 237 2.81 -11.27 1.14
C GLY A 237 1.54 -10.49 1.43
N ALA A 238 0.53 -11.20 1.91
CA ALA A 238 -0.70 -10.57 2.40
C ALA A 238 -0.38 -9.62 3.58
N PRO A 239 -1.12 -8.51 3.75
CA PRO A 239 -0.92 -7.55 4.84
C PRO A 239 -0.78 -8.21 6.23
N GLU A 240 -1.65 -9.16 6.54
CA GLU A 240 -1.68 -9.89 7.83
C GLU A 240 -0.40 -10.71 8.05
N VAL A 241 0.15 -11.30 6.97
CA VAL A 241 1.40 -12.08 7.02
C VAL A 241 2.59 -11.16 7.23
N LEU A 242 2.65 -10.01 6.56
CA LEU A 242 3.74 -9.05 6.75
C LEU A 242 3.75 -8.46 8.16
N TYR A 243 2.56 -8.20 8.70
CA TYR A 243 2.41 -7.63 10.02
C TYR A 243 2.77 -8.62 11.13
N GLY A 244 2.20 -9.83 11.09
CA GLY A 244 2.33 -10.84 12.14
C GLY A 244 3.46 -11.85 11.95
N ARG A 245 4.02 -11.97 10.73
CA ARG A 245 5.08 -12.92 10.37
C ARG A 245 6.13 -12.25 9.46
N ALA A 246 6.71 -11.17 9.97
CA ALA A 246 7.81 -10.48 9.29
C ALA A 246 9.02 -11.40 9.14
N ALA A 247 9.50 -11.57 7.90
CA ALA A 247 10.60 -12.46 7.55
C ALA A 247 11.97 -11.85 7.84
N THR A 248 12.06 -10.52 7.93
CA THR A 248 13.32 -9.82 8.27
C THR A 248 13.08 -8.80 9.38
N PRO A 249 14.11 -8.49 10.20
CA PRO A 249 14.06 -7.41 11.19
C PRO A 249 13.59 -6.08 10.61
N PHE A 250 14.05 -5.77 9.39
CA PHE A 250 13.64 -4.57 8.69
C PHE A 250 12.12 -4.54 8.43
N VAL A 251 11.51 -5.65 7.98
CA VAL A 251 10.05 -5.69 7.79
C VAL A 251 9.32 -5.56 9.12
N ALA A 252 9.81 -6.21 10.18
CA ALA A 252 9.22 -6.14 11.51
C ALA A 252 9.23 -4.70 12.07
N GLU A 253 10.32 -3.97 11.84
CA GLU A 253 10.48 -2.58 12.23
C GLU A 253 9.74 -1.60 11.32
N PHE A 254 9.74 -1.87 10.02
CA PHE A 254 9.19 -0.96 9.04
C PHE A 254 7.67 -1.04 8.93
N VAL A 255 7.06 -2.23 9.07
CA VAL A 255 5.62 -2.44 8.94
C VAL A 255 4.98 -2.47 10.32
N GLY A 256 4.14 -1.49 10.63
CA GLY A 256 3.48 -1.31 11.92
C GLY A 256 4.36 -0.62 12.96
N GLN A 257 3.86 -0.61 14.19
CA GLN A 257 4.67 -0.20 15.34
C GLN A 257 5.30 -1.42 15.99
N THR A 258 6.48 -1.25 16.57
CA THR A 258 7.17 -2.33 17.25
C THR A 258 8.02 -1.81 18.40
N ASN A 259 8.20 -2.64 19.41
CA ASN A 259 9.13 -2.43 20.51
C ASN A 259 10.38 -3.27 20.27
N ARG A 260 11.52 -2.75 20.69
CA ARG A 260 12.81 -3.44 20.63
C ARG A 260 13.20 -3.85 22.03
N LEU A 261 13.18 -5.14 22.31
CA LEU A 261 13.52 -5.70 23.62
C LEU A 261 14.77 -6.57 23.49
N ALA A 262 15.75 -6.35 24.36
CA ALA A 262 16.91 -7.23 24.42
C ALA A 262 16.50 -8.60 24.96
N GLY A 263 17.08 -9.65 24.41
CA GLY A 263 16.80 -11.02 24.84
C GLY A 263 17.87 -12.00 24.42
N VAL A 264 17.69 -13.25 24.83
CA VAL A 264 18.60 -14.35 24.49
C VAL A 264 17.80 -15.47 23.84
N VAL A 265 18.17 -15.86 22.62
CA VAL A 265 17.62 -17.06 22.00
C VAL A 265 18.26 -18.29 22.66
N SER A 266 17.42 -19.20 23.12
CA SER A 266 17.83 -20.49 23.68
C SER A 266 16.76 -21.54 23.39
N GLY A 267 17.16 -22.62 22.70
CA GLY A 267 16.28 -23.76 22.44
C GLY A 267 15.01 -23.40 21.66
N GLY A 268 15.15 -22.60 20.59
CA GLY A 268 14.07 -22.26 19.66
C GLY A 268 13.08 -21.20 20.15
N ALA A 269 13.38 -20.51 21.25
CA ALA A 269 12.56 -19.42 21.79
C ALA A 269 13.47 -18.28 22.28
N VAL A 270 12.93 -17.06 22.36
CA VAL A 270 13.63 -15.92 22.96
C VAL A 270 13.19 -15.74 24.40
N ASP A 271 14.15 -15.58 25.30
CA ASP A 271 13.93 -15.16 26.68
C ASP A 271 14.09 -13.64 26.80
N LEU A 272 13.04 -12.98 27.27
CA LEU A 272 12.95 -11.54 27.54
C LEU A 272 12.82 -11.34 29.05
N ASP A 273 13.95 -11.39 29.75
CA ASP A 273 14.03 -11.23 31.21
C ASP A 273 13.10 -12.20 31.97
N GLY A 274 13.20 -13.48 31.64
CA GLY A 274 12.39 -14.57 32.22
C GLY A 274 11.06 -14.81 31.52
N VAL A 275 10.66 -13.98 30.55
CA VAL A 275 9.49 -14.23 29.70
C VAL A 275 9.92 -14.91 28.41
N ARG A 276 9.48 -16.16 28.21
CA ARG A 276 9.82 -16.95 27.02
C ARG A 276 8.78 -16.80 25.91
N LEU A 277 9.19 -16.31 24.75
CA LEU A 277 8.33 -16.14 23.57
C LEU A 277 8.78 -17.03 22.39
N PRO A 278 7.83 -17.54 21.58
CA PRO A 278 8.16 -18.28 20.37
C PRO A 278 8.80 -17.37 19.31
N LEU A 279 9.63 -17.95 18.44
CA LEU A 279 10.23 -17.24 17.32
C LEU A 279 9.41 -17.41 16.05
N ILE A 280 9.39 -16.38 15.19
CA ILE A 280 8.88 -16.52 13.83
C ILE A 280 9.81 -17.42 12.99
N ASP A 281 11.12 -17.25 13.14
CA ASP A 281 12.12 -18.13 12.54
C ASP A 281 12.72 -19.05 13.61
N GLU A 282 12.17 -20.27 13.68
CA GLU A 282 12.63 -21.33 14.59
C GLU A 282 14.07 -21.79 14.31
N THR A 283 14.64 -21.44 13.16
CA THR A 283 16.03 -21.77 12.80
C THR A 283 17.04 -20.75 13.32
N THR A 284 16.58 -19.68 13.97
CA THR A 284 17.46 -18.66 14.59
C THR A 284 18.37 -19.35 15.61
N PRO A 285 19.71 -19.30 15.45
CA PRO A 285 20.58 -19.98 16.38
C PRO A 285 20.77 -19.16 17.66
N ASP A 286 20.97 -19.87 18.76
CA ASP A 286 21.12 -19.34 20.12
C ASP A 286 22.13 -18.17 20.23
N GLY A 287 21.85 -17.25 21.16
CA GLY A 287 22.69 -16.07 21.44
C GLY A 287 21.90 -14.78 21.70
N ASP A 288 22.63 -13.69 21.88
CA ASP A 288 22.04 -12.36 22.16
C ASP A 288 21.33 -11.78 20.94
N VAL A 289 20.09 -11.34 21.17
CA VAL A 289 19.22 -10.79 20.13
C VAL A 289 18.48 -9.53 20.61
N VAL A 290 17.89 -8.84 19.65
CA VAL A 290 16.81 -7.86 19.85
C VAL A 290 15.53 -8.48 19.29
N ALA A 291 14.51 -8.64 20.13
CA ALA A 291 13.18 -9.06 19.74
C ALA A 291 12.31 -7.86 19.36
N PHE A 292 11.51 -8.04 18.32
CA PHE A 292 10.53 -7.06 17.83
C PHE A 292 9.14 -7.48 18.29
N VAL A 293 8.58 -6.74 19.27
CA VAL A 293 7.30 -7.08 19.91
C VAL A 293 6.27 -5.99 19.63
N ARG A 294 5.08 -6.36 19.14
CA ARG A 294 4.03 -5.39 18.82
C ARG A 294 3.46 -4.76 20.09
N PRO A 295 3.12 -3.46 20.09
CA PRO A 295 2.50 -2.81 21.24
C PRO A 295 1.22 -3.49 21.73
N GLU A 296 0.42 -4.07 20.83
CA GLU A 296 -0.81 -4.80 21.14
C GLU A 296 -0.60 -6.24 21.60
N ASP A 297 0.61 -6.80 21.41
CA ASP A 297 1.02 -8.08 21.99
C ASP A 297 1.54 -7.91 23.43
N LEU A 298 1.58 -6.68 23.92
CA LEU A 298 1.90 -6.31 25.29
C LEU A 298 0.63 -5.92 26.05
N GLY A 299 0.60 -6.21 27.35
CA GLY A 299 -0.45 -5.80 28.27
C GLY A 299 0.12 -5.02 29.45
N LEU A 300 -0.75 -4.28 30.13
CA LEU A 300 -0.44 -3.64 31.40
C LEU A 300 -1.39 -4.18 32.47
N SER A 301 -0.83 -4.56 33.62
CA SER A 301 -1.58 -4.97 34.80
C SER A 301 -1.11 -4.21 36.04
N VAL A 302 -1.99 -4.05 37.02
CA VAL A 302 -1.64 -3.43 38.33
C VAL A 302 -0.82 -4.42 39.18
N SER A 303 -1.00 -5.72 38.97
CA SER A 303 -0.28 -6.78 39.66
C SER A 303 -0.28 -8.08 38.84
N GLY A 304 0.64 -9.00 39.15
CA GLY A 304 0.74 -10.30 38.48
C GLY A 304 2.17 -10.63 38.09
N GLU A 305 2.32 -11.67 37.28
CA GLU A 305 3.59 -12.07 36.67
C GLU A 305 3.88 -11.23 35.42
N GLY A 306 5.13 -10.77 35.28
CA GLY A 306 5.58 -9.94 34.18
C GLY A 306 6.71 -9.02 34.61
N LEU A 307 7.08 -8.06 33.76
CA LEU A 307 8.19 -7.15 34.03
C LEU A 307 7.70 -5.89 34.75
N PRO A 308 8.32 -5.45 35.85
CA PRO A 308 7.97 -4.19 36.50
C PRO A 308 8.28 -3.01 35.55
N VAL A 309 7.35 -2.06 35.47
CA VAL A 309 7.49 -0.89 34.61
C VAL A 309 6.92 0.37 35.26
N GLU A 310 7.45 1.52 34.86
CA GLU A 310 6.96 2.84 35.26
C GLU A 310 6.36 3.57 34.06
N VAL A 311 5.19 4.19 34.24
CA VAL A 311 4.48 4.89 33.15
C VAL A 311 5.15 6.23 32.87
N VAL A 312 5.63 6.40 31.64
CA VAL A 312 6.31 7.63 31.19
C VAL A 312 5.34 8.60 30.51
N ALA A 313 4.44 8.07 29.68
CA ALA A 313 3.48 8.90 28.94
C ALA A 313 2.27 8.06 28.51
N THR A 314 1.09 8.69 28.40
CA THR A 314 -0.10 8.06 27.84
C THR A 314 -0.76 8.95 26.81
N SER A 315 -1.20 8.35 25.70
CA SER A 315 -1.89 9.03 24.59
C SER A 315 -3.23 8.34 24.30
N PHE A 316 -4.30 9.14 24.24
CA PHE A 316 -5.62 8.67 23.84
C PHE A 316 -5.77 8.77 22.32
N LEU A 317 -6.05 7.64 21.66
CA LEU A 317 -6.11 7.51 20.20
C LEU A 317 -7.52 7.11 19.72
N GLY A 318 -8.55 7.45 20.49
CA GLY A 318 -9.95 7.14 20.19
C GLY A 318 -10.37 5.78 20.73
N SER A 319 -10.28 4.73 19.91
CA SER A 319 -10.72 3.37 20.30
C SER A 319 -9.76 2.66 21.25
N TYR A 320 -8.52 3.14 21.36
CA TYR A 320 -7.49 2.59 22.24
C TYR A 320 -6.63 3.69 22.86
N ARG A 321 -5.82 3.31 23.85
CA ARG A 321 -4.75 4.12 24.40
C ARG A 321 -3.41 3.48 24.09
N ARG A 322 -2.42 4.34 23.91
CA ARG A 322 -1.03 3.94 23.79
C ARG A 322 -0.25 4.55 24.94
N THR A 323 0.35 3.69 25.74
CA THR A 323 1.09 4.08 26.95
C THR A 323 2.54 3.68 26.78
N SER A 324 3.45 4.63 26.91
CA SER A 324 4.87 4.38 26.96
C SER A 324 5.28 4.12 28.41
N VAL A 325 5.99 3.02 28.64
CA VAL A 325 6.46 2.59 29.94
C VAL A 325 7.97 2.34 29.91
N ALA A 326 8.68 2.63 31.00
CA ALA A 326 10.10 2.35 31.16
C ALA A 326 10.29 1.05 31.94
N LEU A 327 11.19 0.20 31.44
CA LEU A 327 11.74 -0.94 32.18
C LEU A 327 12.86 -0.49 33.12
N ASP A 328 13.27 -1.36 34.06
CA ASP A 328 14.34 -1.09 35.04
C ASP A 328 15.70 -0.76 34.39
N ASP A 329 15.95 -1.26 33.17
CA ASP A 329 17.17 -0.98 32.40
C ASP A 329 17.12 0.36 31.63
N GLY A 330 16.02 1.11 31.75
CA GLY A 330 15.78 2.38 31.07
C GLY A 330 15.22 2.24 29.65
N THR A 331 15.02 1.03 29.15
CA THR A 331 14.35 0.79 27.86
C THR A 331 12.91 1.29 27.94
N VAL A 332 12.47 2.07 26.95
CA VAL A 332 11.08 2.55 26.86
C VAL A 332 10.34 1.73 25.82
N VAL A 333 9.24 1.11 26.21
CA VAL A 333 8.35 0.36 25.32
C VAL A 333 6.96 0.99 25.29
N SER A 334 6.29 0.85 24.16
CA SER A 334 4.93 1.29 23.93
C SER A 334 3.96 0.11 24.02
N VAL A 335 2.89 0.27 24.79
CA VAL A 335 1.83 -0.71 24.96
C VAL A 335 0.51 -0.16 24.46
N GLN A 336 -0.19 -0.93 23.65
CA GLN A 336 -1.51 -0.58 23.13
C GLN A 336 -2.59 -1.36 23.89
N HIS A 337 -3.47 -0.65 24.59
CA HIS A 337 -4.49 -1.25 25.45
C HIS A 337 -5.84 -0.55 25.31
N ALA A 338 -6.87 -1.14 25.91
CA ALA A 338 -8.23 -0.61 25.88
C ALA A 338 -8.28 0.86 26.35
N ALA A 339 -9.07 1.69 25.65
CA ALA A 339 -9.18 3.12 25.90
C ALA A 339 -9.67 3.49 27.32
N GLY A 340 -10.43 2.58 27.96
CA GLY A 340 -10.97 2.78 29.30
C GLY A 340 -9.96 2.61 30.43
N PHE A 341 -8.86 1.89 30.20
CA PHE A 341 -7.76 1.82 31.15
C PHE A 341 -6.89 3.08 30.98
N ALA A 342 -6.77 3.90 32.02
CA ALA A 342 -6.13 5.22 31.94
C ALA A 342 -5.07 5.39 33.03
N PRO A 343 -3.90 4.73 32.89
CA PRO A 343 -2.81 4.89 33.84
C PRO A 343 -2.26 6.33 33.80
N ALA A 344 -1.81 6.82 34.95
CA ALA A 344 -1.16 8.11 35.11
C ALA A 344 0.35 7.99 34.94
N VAL A 345 1.00 9.11 34.61
CA VAL A 345 2.47 9.21 34.64
C VAL A 345 2.97 8.90 36.06
N ASP A 346 4.11 8.21 36.16
CA ASP A 346 4.73 7.72 37.39
C ASP A 346 3.99 6.53 38.06
N ASP A 347 2.89 6.03 37.48
CA ASP A 347 2.26 4.78 37.93
C ASP A 347 3.24 3.61 37.74
N ARG A 348 3.29 2.72 38.73
CA ARG A 348 4.04 1.47 38.66
C ARG A 348 3.12 0.31 38.32
N LEU A 349 3.41 -0.37 37.22
CA LEU A 349 2.61 -1.43 36.65
C LEU A 349 3.49 -2.65 36.33
N VAL A 350 2.84 -3.71 35.87
CA VAL A 350 3.48 -4.92 35.35
C VAL A 350 3.19 -5.03 33.86
N LEU A 351 4.25 -5.13 33.06
CA LEU A 351 4.20 -5.42 31.64
C LEU A 351 4.01 -6.92 31.43
N THR A 352 2.94 -7.29 30.73
CA THR A 352 2.61 -8.68 30.38
C THR A 352 2.73 -8.89 28.87
N PHE A 353 2.86 -10.15 28.46
CA PHE A 353 3.04 -10.54 27.07
C PHE A 353 1.93 -11.51 26.64
N ALA A 354 1.36 -11.32 25.45
CA ALA A 354 0.31 -12.18 24.90
C ALA A 354 0.83 -13.55 24.40
N GLY A 355 2.15 -13.75 24.34
CA GLY A 355 2.76 -14.99 23.87
C GLY A 355 2.86 -15.12 22.33
N ALA A 356 2.64 -14.03 21.60
CA ALA A 356 2.76 -14.03 20.14
C ALA A 356 4.21 -14.35 19.68
N PRO A 357 4.39 -15.05 18.54
CA PRO A 357 5.71 -15.26 17.96
C PRO A 357 6.36 -13.95 17.52
N VAL A 358 7.66 -13.82 17.76
CA VAL A 358 8.39 -12.57 17.49
C VAL A 358 9.50 -12.77 16.47
N ALA A 359 9.76 -11.71 15.69
CA ALA A 359 10.96 -11.62 14.86
C ALA A 359 12.12 -11.17 15.75
N VAL A 360 13.33 -11.60 15.41
CA VAL A 360 14.53 -11.24 16.16
C VAL A 360 15.68 -10.84 15.23
N GLU A 361 16.55 -9.97 15.71
CA GLU A 361 17.81 -9.58 15.07
C GLU A 361 18.96 -9.88 16.01
N ARG A 362 20.04 -10.50 15.51
CA ARG A 362 21.24 -10.72 16.34
C ARG A 362 21.88 -9.41 16.70
N ARG A 363 22.29 -9.27 17.97
CA ARG A 363 23.15 -8.16 18.37
C ARG A 363 24.53 -8.37 17.73
N ALA A 364 24.97 -7.39 16.95
CA ALA A 364 26.37 -7.31 16.57
C ALA A 364 27.20 -7.10 17.84
N VAL A 365 28.19 -7.96 18.05
CA VAL A 365 29.14 -7.93 19.18
C VAL A 365 30.07 -6.73 19.06
#